data_AF-A0A2D5ZCA0-F1
#
_entry.id   AF-A0A2D5ZCA0-F1
#
_cell.length_a   1.000
_cell.length_b   1.000
_cell.length_c   1.000
_cell.angle_alpha   90.00
_cell.angle_beta   90.00
_cell.angle_gamma   90.00
#
_symmetry.space_group_name_H-M   'P 1'
#
loop_
_entity.id
_entity.type
_entity.pdbx_description
1 polymer ?
#
loop_
_entity_poly.entity_id
_entity_poly.type
_entity_poly.pdbx_seq_one_letter_code
_entity_poly.pdbx_strand_id
1 'polypeptide(L)'
;MSESIRHRGSTIENYSPWLHRAAVLYVILTFIVIISGGNVTSRGAGMSVPDGFTVYGYFLWAFPIDRWVGNIFHEHVHRLVGSVIGITALAVAVWTAIVERRRTVRMIAFVAALMVLVQGILGALRVNQISTTLAVVHGVHAQMILCMTVWLP
;
A
#
# COMPACT_ATOMS: atom_id res chain seq x y z
N MET A 1 -51.14 25.82 -19.63
CA MET A 1 -50.43 25.77 -18.33
C MET A 1 -49.34 24.72 -18.50
N SER A 2 -48.12 25.19 -18.68
CA SER A 2 -46.96 24.49 -19.27
C SER A 2 -46.52 23.28 -18.46
N GLU A 3 -46.35 22.16 -19.18
CA GLU A 3 -45.47 21.06 -18.81
C GLU A 3 -44.07 21.58 -18.44
N SER A 4 -43.54 21.12 -17.32
CA SER A 4 -42.10 21.09 -17.04
C SER A 4 -41.87 20.03 -15.96
N ILE A 5 -42.16 18.78 -16.30
CA ILE A 5 -41.62 17.64 -15.58
C ILE A 5 -40.11 17.67 -15.85
N ARG A 6 -39.35 18.24 -14.91
CA ARG A 6 -37.90 18.09 -14.88
C ARG A 6 -37.61 16.60 -14.69
N HIS A 7 -37.34 15.91 -15.78
CA HIS A 7 -36.64 14.64 -15.74
C HIS A 7 -35.28 14.89 -15.06
N ARG A 8 -35.24 14.61 -13.76
CA ARG A 8 -34.02 14.46 -12.99
C ARG A 8 -33.33 13.23 -13.57
N GLY A 9 -32.48 13.46 -14.57
CA GLY A 9 -31.67 12.43 -15.20
C GLY A 9 -30.96 11.65 -14.11
N SER A 10 -31.20 10.34 -14.10
CA SER A 10 -30.59 9.39 -13.20
C SER A 10 -29.06 9.50 -13.32
N THR A 11 -28.41 10.04 -12.29
CA THR A 11 -26.97 9.87 -12.10
C THR A 11 -26.74 8.43 -11.67
N ILE A 12 -26.89 7.48 -12.58
CA ILE A 12 -26.33 6.16 -12.39
C ILE A 12 -24.84 6.38 -12.54
N GLU A 13 -24.12 6.49 -11.43
CA GLU A 13 -22.66 6.39 -11.45
C GLU A 13 -22.31 5.13 -12.26
N ASN A 14 -21.55 5.31 -13.33
CA ASN A 14 -21.10 4.20 -14.17
C ASN A 14 -20.21 3.29 -13.32
N TYR A 15 -20.81 2.29 -12.70
CA TYR A 15 -20.12 1.24 -11.95
C TYR A 15 -19.23 0.45 -12.91
N SER A 16 -17.95 0.33 -12.57
CA SER A 16 -17.01 -0.53 -13.29
C SER A 16 -16.63 -1.71 -12.40
N PRO A 17 -17.07 -2.93 -12.72
CA PRO A 17 -16.77 -4.12 -11.91
C PRO A 17 -15.27 -4.34 -11.71
N TRP A 18 -14.47 -3.92 -12.68
CA TRP A 18 -13.02 -4.07 -12.68
C TRP A 18 -12.32 -3.08 -11.73
N LEU A 19 -12.83 -1.85 -11.63
CA LEU A 19 -12.32 -0.88 -10.65
C LEU A 19 -12.67 -1.29 -9.23
N HIS A 20 -13.89 -1.80 -9.02
CA HIS A 20 -14.30 -2.33 -7.73
C HIS A 20 -13.41 -3.50 -7.29
N ARG A 21 -13.15 -4.46 -8.20
CA ARG A 21 -12.22 -5.58 -7.92
C ARG A 21 -10.81 -5.09 -7.60
N ALA A 22 -10.33 -4.05 -8.29
CA ALA A 22 -9.04 -3.43 -8.01
C ALA A 22 -9.00 -2.78 -6.63
N ALA A 23 -10.07 -2.05 -6.23
CA ALA A 23 -10.19 -1.46 -4.90
C ALA A 23 -10.23 -2.53 -3.80
N VAL A 24 -11.00 -3.60 -3.98
CA VAL A 24 -11.06 -4.75 -3.06
C VAL A 24 -9.70 -5.43 -2.92
N LEU A 25 -8.99 -5.64 -4.03
CA LEU A 25 -7.63 -6.17 -4.01
C LEU A 25 -6.71 -5.26 -3.18
N TYR A 26 -6.78 -3.95 -3.38
CA TYR A 26 -6.00 -2.96 -2.62
C TYR A 26 -6.27 -3.04 -1.11
N VAL A 27 -7.54 -3.16 -0.70
CA VAL A 27 -7.93 -3.32 0.70
C VAL A 27 -7.29 -4.60 1.28
N ILE A 28 -7.42 -5.73 0.58
CA ILE A 28 -6.86 -7.02 1.03
C ILE A 28 -5.33 -6.94 1.16
N LEU A 29 -4.65 -6.40 0.15
CA LEU A 29 -3.19 -6.27 0.17
C LEU A 29 -2.74 -5.35 1.31
N THR A 30 -3.40 -4.20 1.49
CA THR A 30 -3.08 -3.26 2.57
C THR A 30 -3.27 -3.90 3.95
N PHE A 31 -4.33 -4.69 4.11
CA PHE A 31 -4.59 -5.42 5.35
C PHE A 31 -3.50 -6.47 5.64
N ILE A 32 -3.06 -7.24 4.63
CA ILE A 32 -1.99 -8.23 4.75
C ILE A 32 -0.68 -7.58 5.21
N VAL A 33 -0.26 -6.45 4.59
CA VAL A 33 0.99 -5.79 4.96
C VAL A 33 0.92 -5.19 6.37
N ILE A 34 -0.25 -4.69 6.80
CA ILE A 34 -0.46 -4.20 8.17
C ILE A 34 -0.29 -5.33 9.19
N ILE A 35 -0.90 -6.49 8.96
CA ILE A 35 -0.73 -7.66 9.84
C ILE A 35 0.74 -8.08 9.91
N SER A 36 1.40 -8.13 8.75
CA SER A 36 2.83 -8.45 8.68
C SER A 36 3.70 -7.44 9.44
N GLY A 37 3.43 -6.14 9.32
CA GLY A 37 4.15 -5.10 10.05
C GLY A 37 3.88 -5.13 11.56
N GLY A 38 2.65 -5.44 11.95
CA GLY A 38 2.29 -5.71 13.35
C GLY A 38 3.06 -6.90 13.91
N ASN A 39 3.24 -7.96 13.11
CA ASN A 39 4.03 -9.13 13.50
C ASN A 39 5.50 -8.80 13.78
N VAL A 40 6.12 -7.97 12.92
CA VAL A 40 7.49 -7.46 13.09
C VAL A 40 7.61 -6.62 14.36
N THR A 41 6.63 -5.74 14.59
CA THR A 41 6.62 -4.85 15.76
C THR A 41 6.48 -5.64 17.06
N SER A 42 5.51 -6.56 17.13
CA SER A 42 5.25 -7.36 18.33
C SER A 42 6.39 -8.31 18.71
N ARG A 43 7.24 -8.71 17.75
CA ARG A 43 8.43 -9.55 17.98
C ARG A 43 9.70 -8.75 18.27
N GLY A 44 9.62 -7.42 18.25
CA GLY A 44 10.82 -6.56 18.31
C GLY A 44 11.76 -6.78 17.11
N ALA A 45 11.24 -7.32 15.99
CA ALA A 45 12.05 -7.71 14.86
C ALA A 45 12.43 -6.54 13.95
N GLY A 46 11.87 -5.34 14.15
CA GLY A 46 12.03 -4.21 13.22
C GLY A 46 13.45 -3.63 13.11
N MET A 47 14.39 -4.01 13.96
CA MET A 47 15.80 -3.59 13.89
C MET A 47 16.76 -4.77 13.69
N SER A 48 16.27 -5.90 13.16
CA SER A 48 17.07 -7.12 12.99
C SER A 48 17.94 -7.06 11.73
N VAL A 49 17.59 -6.19 10.79
CA VAL A 49 18.37 -5.85 9.61
C VAL A 49 18.80 -4.39 9.74
N PRO A 50 20.11 -4.07 9.69
CA PRO A 50 20.60 -2.70 9.88
C PRO A 50 20.34 -1.79 8.68
N ASP A 51 20.10 -2.37 7.50
CA ASP A 51 19.89 -1.65 6.25
C ASP A 51 18.40 -1.45 5.98
N GLY A 52 17.94 -0.24 5.67
CA GLY A 52 16.54 0.05 5.33
C GLY A 52 16.14 -0.26 3.89
N PHE A 53 17.01 0.02 2.91
CA PHE A 53 16.72 -0.19 1.48
C PHE A 53 17.24 -1.52 0.94
N THR A 54 18.31 -2.03 1.55
CA THR A 54 18.92 -3.33 1.24
C THR A 54 18.73 -4.29 2.41
N VAL A 55 19.23 -5.52 2.28
CA VAL A 55 19.27 -6.50 3.38
C VAL A 55 20.67 -7.09 3.44
N TYR A 56 21.49 -6.62 4.38
CA TYR A 56 22.92 -6.97 4.49
C TYR A 56 23.69 -6.73 3.19
N GLY A 57 23.45 -5.59 2.54
CA GLY A 57 24.02 -5.22 1.24
C GLY A 57 23.45 -5.97 0.03
N TYR A 58 22.55 -6.95 0.21
CA TYR A 58 21.85 -7.61 -0.89
C TYR A 58 20.64 -6.78 -1.32
N PHE A 59 20.32 -6.85 -2.62
CA PHE A 59 18.99 -6.48 -3.09
C PHE A 59 17.94 -7.32 -2.35
N LEU A 60 16.78 -6.72 -2.05
CA LEU A 60 15.74 -7.34 -1.22
C LEU A 60 15.39 -8.77 -1.66
N TRP A 61 15.29 -9.01 -2.97
CA TRP A 61 14.90 -10.30 -3.53
C TRP A 61 16.05 -11.31 -3.69
N ALA A 62 17.29 -10.86 -3.46
CA ALA A 62 18.51 -11.65 -3.62
C ALA A 62 19.14 -12.04 -2.27
N PHE A 63 18.46 -11.78 -1.15
CA PHE A 63 18.98 -12.12 0.17
C PHE A 63 18.94 -13.65 0.40
N PRO A 64 20.07 -14.30 0.73
CA PRO A 64 20.16 -15.76 0.76
C PRO A 64 19.32 -16.40 1.87
N ILE A 65 18.61 -17.49 1.53
CA ILE A 65 17.61 -18.15 2.38
C ILE A 65 18.21 -18.73 3.68
N ASP A 66 19.46 -19.22 3.64
CA ASP A 66 20.17 -19.73 4.82
C ASP A 66 20.34 -18.68 5.93
N ARG A 67 20.22 -17.39 5.60
CA ARG A 67 20.32 -16.28 6.56
C ARG A 67 18.97 -15.79 7.08
N TRP A 68 17.86 -16.39 6.66
CA TRP A 68 16.52 -16.04 7.14
C TRP A 68 16.24 -16.71 8.49
N VAL A 69 17.01 -16.32 9.51
CA VAL A 69 16.96 -16.94 10.85
C VAL A 69 16.43 -15.98 11.90
N GLY A 70 15.64 -16.50 12.85
CA GLY A 70 15.09 -15.73 13.96
C GLY A 70 14.30 -14.49 13.53
N ASN A 71 14.59 -13.34 14.14
CA ASN A 71 13.89 -12.09 13.82
C ASN A 71 14.22 -11.53 12.42
N ILE A 72 15.34 -11.94 11.81
CA ILE A 72 15.67 -11.56 10.42
C ILE A 72 14.61 -12.10 9.46
N PHE A 73 14.13 -13.33 9.68
CA PHE A 73 13.04 -13.91 8.88
C PHE A 73 11.81 -13.01 8.88
N HIS A 74 11.36 -12.58 10.06
CA HIS A 74 10.15 -11.77 10.19
C HIS A 74 10.28 -10.40 9.53
N GLU A 75 11.40 -9.72 9.75
CA GLU A 75 11.65 -8.42 9.12
C GLU A 75 11.77 -8.56 7.59
N HIS A 76 12.50 -9.57 7.13
CA HIS A 76 12.73 -9.79 5.71
C HIS A 76 11.44 -10.15 4.97
N VAL A 77 10.64 -11.07 5.51
CA VAL A 77 9.34 -11.45 4.95
C VAL A 77 8.41 -10.24 4.90
N HIS A 78 8.39 -9.39 5.93
CA HIS A 78 7.59 -8.17 5.91
C HIS A 78 7.99 -7.22 4.75
N ARG A 79 9.30 -7.03 4.54
CA ARG A 79 9.80 -6.21 3.43
C ARG A 79 9.47 -6.82 2.07
N LEU A 80 9.61 -8.13 1.92
CA LEU A 80 9.25 -8.84 0.69
C LEU A 80 7.76 -8.68 0.39
N VAL A 81 6.90 -8.98 1.36
CA VAL A 81 5.44 -8.79 1.28
C VAL A 81 5.11 -7.34 0.92
N GLY A 82 5.72 -6.38 1.61
CA GLY A 82 5.56 -4.95 1.32
C GLY A 82 5.97 -4.57 -0.11
N SER A 83 7.05 -5.14 -0.64
CA SER A 83 7.50 -4.88 -2.01
C SER A 83 6.59 -5.50 -3.08
N VAL A 84 6.12 -6.75 -2.89
CA VAL A 84 5.12 -7.39 -3.77
C VAL A 84 3.86 -6.54 -3.84
N ILE A 85 3.37 -6.14 -2.66
CA ILE A 85 2.15 -5.34 -2.54
C ILE A 85 2.35 -3.96 -3.15
N GLY A 86 3.49 -3.32 -2.89
CA GLY A 86 3.83 -2.03 -3.47
C GLY A 86 3.89 -2.05 -5.00
N ILE A 87 4.54 -3.06 -5.58
CA ILE A 87 4.60 -3.25 -7.04
C ILE A 87 3.20 -3.49 -7.61
N THR A 88 2.41 -4.36 -6.98
CA THR A 88 1.04 -4.67 -7.41
C THR A 88 0.17 -3.41 -7.38
N ALA A 89 0.26 -2.64 -6.30
CA ALA A 89 -0.44 -1.37 -6.15
C ALA A 89 -0.07 -0.40 -7.29
N LEU A 90 1.22 -0.17 -7.52
CA LEU A 90 1.70 0.69 -8.59
C LEU A 90 1.20 0.23 -9.97
N ALA A 91 1.25 -1.08 -10.25
CA ALA A 91 0.75 -1.64 -11.51
C ALA A 91 -0.74 -1.38 -11.71
N VAL A 92 -1.57 -1.61 -10.68
CA VAL A 92 -3.01 -1.34 -10.72
C VAL A 92 -3.29 0.15 -10.87
N ALA A 93 -2.51 1.03 -10.21
CA ALA A 93 -2.68 2.47 -10.33
C ALA A 93 -2.34 2.97 -11.75
N VAL A 94 -1.25 2.49 -12.33
CA VAL A 94 -0.86 2.78 -13.73
C VAL A 94 -1.92 2.25 -14.70
N TRP A 95 -2.36 1.01 -14.53
CA TRP A 95 -3.42 0.44 -15.36
C TRP A 95 -4.70 1.26 -15.28
N THR A 96 -5.14 1.65 -14.07
CA THR A 96 -6.30 2.52 -13.85
C THR A 96 -6.13 3.87 -14.54
N ALA A 97 -4.93 4.47 -14.46
CA ALA A 97 -4.64 5.74 -15.12
C ALA A 97 -4.73 5.67 -16.66
N ILE A 98 -4.43 4.50 -17.24
CA ILE A 98 -4.48 4.25 -18.69
C ILE A 98 -5.91 3.96 -19.17
N VAL A 99 -6.66 3.10 -18.45
CA VAL A 99 -7.97 2.60 -18.93
C VAL A 99 -9.15 3.51 -18.57
N GLU A 100 -9.05 4.30 -17.51
CA GLU A 100 -10.16 5.08 -16.98
C GLU A 100 -10.20 6.49 -17.58
N ARG A 101 -11.38 6.92 -18.05
CA ARG A 101 -11.57 8.24 -18.66
C ARG A 101 -11.91 9.32 -17.63
N ARG A 102 -12.49 8.94 -16.49
CA ARG A 102 -12.90 9.85 -15.42
C ARG A 102 -11.67 10.42 -14.70
N ARG A 103 -11.48 11.74 -14.81
CA ARG A 103 -10.34 12.45 -14.19
C ARG A 103 -10.21 12.16 -12.69
N THR A 104 -11.32 12.11 -11.96
CA THR A 104 -11.35 11.85 -10.52
C THR A 104 -10.75 10.50 -10.15
N VAL A 105 -11.13 9.42 -10.87
CA VAL A 105 -10.65 8.07 -10.58
C VAL A 105 -9.15 7.96 -10.87
N ARG A 106 -8.66 8.57 -11.94
CA ARG A 106 -7.21 8.62 -12.21
C ARG A 106 -6.44 9.38 -11.14
N MET A 107 -6.98 10.49 -10.65
CA MET A 107 -6.37 11.25 -9.54
C MET A 107 -6.30 10.41 -8.26
N ILE A 108 -7.38 9.70 -7.94
CA ILE A 108 -7.42 8.78 -6.80
C ILE A 108 -6.35 7.69 -6.94
N ALA A 109 -6.25 7.06 -8.12
CA ALA A 109 -5.22 6.05 -8.39
C ALA A 109 -3.79 6.61 -8.24
N PHE A 110 -3.56 7.83 -8.71
CA PHE A 110 -2.27 8.52 -8.55
C PHE A 110 -1.93 8.82 -7.09
N VAL A 111 -2.90 9.33 -6.32
CA VAL A 111 -2.71 9.60 -4.88
C VAL A 111 -2.44 8.30 -4.13
N ALA A 112 -3.18 7.23 -4.43
CA ALA A 112 -2.94 5.91 -3.81
C ALA A 112 -1.52 5.39 -4.11
N ALA A 113 -1.05 5.51 -5.35
CA ALA A 113 0.32 5.16 -5.73
C ALA A 113 1.36 5.99 -4.96
N LEU A 114 1.15 7.30 -4.84
CA LEU A 114 2.05 8.18 -4.09
C LEU A 114 2.11 7.82 -2.61
N MET A 115 0.97 7.51 -1.98
CA MET A 115 0.94 7.07 -0.58
C MET A 115 1.71 5.76 -0.38
N VAL A 116 1.58 4.79 -1.29
CA VAL A 116 2.35 3.53 -1.21
C VAL A 116 3.85 3.78 -1.33
N LEU A 117 4.29 4.68 -2.22
CA LEU A 117 5.69 5.06 -2.36
C LEU A 117 6.23 5.70 -1.08
N VAL A 118 5.49 6.68 -0.55
CA VAL A 118 5.84 7.35 0.72
C VAL A 118 5.92 6.33 1.86
N GLN A 119 5.01 5.34 1.88
CA GLN A 119 5.02 4.29 2.90
C GLN A 119 6.28 3.42 2.83
N GLY A 120 6.72 3.03 1.64
CA GLY A 120 7.97 2.30 1.44
C GLY A 120 9.19 3.09 1.89
N ILE A 121 9.24 4.38 1.55
CA ILE A 121 10.32 5.30 1.96
C ILE A 121 10.36 5.45 3.48
N LEU A 122 9.22 5.71 4.12
CA LEU A 122 9.12 5.80 5.58
C LEU A 122 9.59 4.50 6.25
N GLY A 123 9.23 3.34 5.68
CA GLY A 123 9.65 2.03 6.15
C GLY A 123 11.16 1.83 6.11
N ALA A 124 11.83 2.28 5.04
CA ALA A 124 13.29 2.21 4.94
C ALA A 124 13.99 3.22 5.86
N LEU A 125 13.51 4.47 5.89
CA LEU A 125 14.11 5.54 6.70
C LEU A 125 14.05 5.25 8.20
N ARG A 126 12.95 4.66 8.68
CA ARG A 126 12.79 4.34 10.10
C ARG A 126 13.81 3.31 10.61
N VAL A 127 14.32 2.45 9.72
CA VAL A 127 15.40 1.48 10.00
C VAL A 127 16.74 2.20 9.99
N ASN A 128 17.07 2.90 8.89
CA ASN A 128 18.34 3.61 8.72
C ASN A 128 18.62 4.63 9.84
N GLN A 129 17.58 5.27 10.36
CA GLN A 129 17.70 6.30 11.40
C GLN A 129 17.46 5.76 12.82
N ILE A 130 17.17 4.47 12.98
CA ILE A 130 16.84 3.86 14.29
C ILE A 130 15.76 4.70 15.02
N SER A 131 14.73 5.13 14.28
CA SER A 131 13.78 6.14 14.76
C SER A 131 12.43 5.53 15.11
N THR A 132 12.09 5.54 16.39
CA THR A 132 10.75 5.16 16.89
C THR A 132 9.68 6.11 16.38
N THR A 133 9.98 7.41 16.27
CA THR A 133 9.04 8.40 15.72
C THR A 133 8.67 8.06 14.28
N LEU A 134 9.65 7.74 13.43
CA LEU A 134 9.36 7.33 12.06
C LEU A 134 8.63 5.97 12.02
N ALA A 135 8.90 5.06 12.96
CA ALA A 135 8.15 3.81 13.06
C ALA A 135 6.66 4.05 13.38
N VAL A 136 6.35 4.97 14.30
CA VAL A 136 4.97 5.37 14.61
C VAL A 136 4.32 6.04 13.40
N VAL A 137 4.99 7.00 12.77
CA VAL A 137 4.46 7.70 11.58
C VAL A 137 4.20 6.70 10.45
N HIS A 138 5.12 5.79 10.18
CA HIS A 138 4.95 4.71 9.20
C HIS A 138 3.74 3.83 9.55
N GLY A 139 3.57 3.43 10.81
CA GLY A 139 2.44 2.63 11.26
C GLY A 139 1.09 3.33 11.09
N VAL A 140 0.98 4.59 11.51
CA VAL A 140 -0.24 5.40 11.36
C VAL A 140 -0.57 5.65 9.89
N HIS A 141 0.45 5.93 9.08
CA HIS A 141 0.27 6.15 7.65
C HIS A 141 -0.28 4.92 6.92
N ALA A 142 0.13 3.70 7.32
CA ALA A 142 -0.47 2.46 6.82
C ALA A 142 -1.98 2.40 7.08
N GLN A 143 -2.42 2.79 8.28
CA GLN A 143 -3.84 2.78 8.64
C GLN A 143 -4.65 3.80 7.84
N MET A 144 -4.08 4.99 7.57
CA MET A 144 -4.73 5.99 6.73
C MET A 144 -4.93 5.49 5.29
N ILE A 145 -3.95 4.77 4.72
CA ILE A 145 -4.08 4.12 3.41
C ILE A 145 -5.24 3.11 3.44
N LEU A 146 -5.33 2.28 4.47
CA LEU A 146 -6.42 1.31 4.60
C LEU A 146 -7.79 2.03 4.64
N CYS A 147 -7.95 3.04 5.49
CA CYS A 147 -9.21 3.79 5.57
C CYS A 147 -9.58 4.43 4.22
N MET A 148 -8.61 5.00 3.50
CA MET A 148 -8.84 5.58 2.17
C MET A 148 -9.30 4.51 1.18
N THR A 149 -8.64 3.35 1.12
CA THR A 149 -9.00 2.27 0.19
C THR A 149 -10.40 1.70 0.45
N VAL A 150 -10.82 1.64 1.71
CA VAL A 150 -12.18 1.19 2.09
C VAL A 150 -13.24 2.24 1.73
N TRP A 151 -12.92 3.53 1.81
CA TRP A 151 -13.85 4.61 1.49
C TRP A 151 -14.10 4.80 -0.02
N LEU A 152 -13.28 4.18 -0.88
CA LEU A 152 -13.31 4.34 -2.34
C LEU A 152 -13.97 3.16 -3.12
N PRO A 153 -15.08 2.53 -2.69
CA PRO A 153 -15.57 1.29 -3.30
C PRO A 153 -16.06 1.43 -4.75
#